data_AF-A0A2G1QPJ4-F1
#
_entry.id   AF-A0A2G1QPJ4-F1
#
_cell.length_a   1.000
_cell.length_b   1.000
_cell.length_c   1.000
_cell.angle_alpha   90.00
_cell.angle_beta   90.00
_cell.angle_gamma   90.00
#
_symmetry.space_group_name_H-M   'P 1'
#
loop_
_entity.id
_entity.type
_entity.pdbx_description
1 polymer ?
#
loop_
_entity_poly.entity_id
_entity_poly.type
_entity_poly.pdbx_seq_one_letter_code
_entity_poly.pdbx_strand_id
1 'polypeptide(L)'
;MMKTICVFALRLLIAGTGPLMAMDASARDRLSDLLPDVLATANRHLQTVGSGLVERYEACPQDDRSEWGVEFVTGYDVKPAGDGTFAVLVDTAQCSGGNKHGQYFAMSGNSGTRLLLTDVIDDMRFIAENFYVGDGDITFQGHRWLENDPHCCPSQKGLLTYDLATGRTSFQVNND
;
A
#
# COMPACT_ATOMS: atom_id res chain seq x y z
N MET A 1 23.75 -20.25 -18.89
CA MET A 1 22.74 -19.92 -17.85
C MET A 1 22.21 -18.53 -18.13
N MET A 2 21.05 -18.42 -18.78
CA MET A 2 20.39 -17.14 -19.02
C MET A 2 19.86 -16.60 -17.70
N LYS A 3 20.42 -15.48 -17.22
CA LYS A 3 19.81 -14.68 -16.16
C LYS A 3 18.62 -13.96 -16.81
N THR A 4 17.42 -14.49 -16.61
CA THR A 4 16.19 -13.76 -16.92
C THR A 4 16.15 -12.56 -15.97
N ILE A 5 16.50 -11.39 -16.49
CA ILE A 5 16.33 -10.12 -15.78
C ILE A 5 14.83 -9.86 -15.77
N CYS A 6 14.18 -10.12 -14.63
CA CYS A 6 12.82 -9.66 -14.38
C CYS A 6 12.84 -8.15 -14.20
N VAL A 7 12.73 -7.44 -15.32
CA VAL A 7 12.43 -6.02 -15.35
C VAL A 7 10.98 -5.88 -14.89
N PHE A 8 10.79 -5.59 -13.60
CA PHE A 8 9.60 -4.83 -13.25
C PHE A 8 9.75 -3.51 -14.00
N ALA A 9 8.83 -3.27 -14.93
CA ALA A 9 8.64 -1.95 -15.46
C ALA A 9 8.33 -1.07 -14.24
N LEU A 10 9.37 -0.37 -13.75
CA LEU A 10 9.23 0.78 -12.89
C LEU A 10 8.14 1.61 -13.55
N ARG A 11 6.93 1.58 -12.98
CA ARG A 11 5.91 2.54 -13.37
C ARG A 11 6.51 3.87 -12.96
N LEU A 12 7.10 4.55 -13.93
CA LEU A 12 7.10 6.00 -13.94
C LEU A 12 5.61 6.34 -13.82
N LEU A 13 5.18 6.64 -12.59
CA LEU A 13 3.80 7.00 -12.29
C LEU A 13 3.48 8.20 -13.17
N ILE A 14 2.81 7.93 -14.29
CA ILE A 14 1.84 8.89 -14.80
C ILE A 14 0.88 9.02 -13.63
N ALA A 15 0.98 10.16 -12.93
CA ALA A 15 0.02 10.56 -11.92
C ALA A 15 -1.36 10.21 -12.46
N GLY A 16 -1.99 9.19 -11.87
CA GLY A 16 -3.25 8.67 -12.34
C GLY A 16 -4.28 9.76 -12.18
N THR A 17 -4.54 10.51 -13.24
CA THR A 17 -5.75 11.31 -13.39
C THR A 17 -6.88 10.32 -13.69
N GLY A 18 -7.23 9.49 -12.70
CA GLY A 18 -8.60 9.01 -12.62
C GLY A 18 -9.53 10.23 -12.57
N PRO A 19 -10.79 10.13 -13.01
CA PRO A 19 -11.71 11.25 -12.91
C PRO A 19 -11.70 11.72 -11.46
N LEU A 20 -11.08 12.88 -11.24
CA LEU A 20 -11.18 13.64 -10.02
C LEU A 20 -12.67 13.98 -9.95
N MET A 21 -13.47 13.09 -9.36
CA MET A 21 -14.68 13.52 -8.68
C MET A 21 -14.22 14.70 -7.85
N ALA A 22 -14.72 15.90 -8.17
CA ALA A 22 -14.24 17.13 -7.60
C ALA A 22 -14.28 16.99 -6.08
N MET A 23 -13.12 16.67 -5.48
CA MET A 23 -12.98 16.64 -4.05
C MET A 23 -13.19 18.09 -3.64
N ASP A 24 -14.23 18.32 -2.84
CA ASP A 24 -14.43 19.56 -2.13
C ASP A 24 -13.08 20.02 -1.54
N ALA A 25 -12.81 21.34 -1.60
CA ALA A 25 -11.63 21.93 -0.98
C ALA A 25 -11.44 21.45 0.47
N SER A 26 -12.53 21.23 1.21
CA SER A 26 -12.49 20.66 2.57
C SER A 26 -11.90 19.24 2.64
N ALA A 27 -12.10 18.42 1.60
CA ALA A 27 -11.54 17.07 1.52
C ALA A 27 -10.06 17.10 1.15
N ARG A 28 -9.59 18.10 0.39
CA ARG A 28 -8.16 18.31 0.13
C ARG A 28 -7.41 18.81 1.36
N ASP A 29 -7.97 19.77 2.08
CA ASP A 29 -7.33 20.29 3.30
C ASP A 29 -7.23 19.19 4.37
N ARG A 30 -8.28 18.36 4.49
CA ARG A 30 -8.24 17.17 5.35
C ARG A 30 -7.20 16.15 4.91
N LEU A 31 -6.99 15.96 3.60
CA LEU A 31 -5.99 15.03 3.10
C LEU A 31 -4.56 15.43 3.53
N SER A 32 -4.22 16.72 3.47
CA SER A 32 -2.92 17.22 3.94
C SER A 32 -2.71 17.03 5.44
N ASP A 33 -3.79 17.00 6.22
CA ASP A 33 -3.73 16.77 7.67
C ASP A 33 -3.59 15.27 8.01
N LEU A 34 -4.16 14.38 7.19
CA LEU A 34 -4.24 12.95 7.49
C LEU A 34 -3.00 12.17 7.05
N LEU A 35 -2.41 12.52 5.89
CA LEU A 35 -1.28 11.76 5.34
C LEU A 35 -0.07 11.69 6.30
N PRO A 36 0.34 12.76 7.00
CA PRO A 36 1.40 12.67 7.99
C PRO A 36 1.14 11.65 9.10
N ASP A 37 -0.10 11.53 9.58
CA ASP A 37 -0.44 10.56 10.63
C ASP A 37 -0.48 9.12 10.09
N VAL A 38 -0.92 8.92 8.85
CA VAL A 38 -0.84 7.63 8.15
C VAL A 38 0.62 7.18 8.01
N LEU A 39 1.49 8.05 7.50
CA LEU A 39 2.91 7.73 7.33
C LEU A 39 3.60 7.50 8.67
N ALA A 40 3.26 8.28 9.71
CA ALA A 40 3.75 8.06 11.05
C ALA A 40 3.30 6.71 11.63
N THR A 41 2.05 6.30 11.35
CA THR A 41 1.52 5.00 11.78
C THR A 41 2.21 3.85 11.06
N ALA A 42 2.40 3.94 9.74
CA ALA A 42 3.16 2.96 8.95
C ALA A 42 4.63 2.86 9.44
N ASN A 43 5.28 3.99 9.71
CA ASN A 43 6.63 4.02 10.25
C ASN A 43 6.71 3.33 11.63
N ARG A 44 5.76 3.60 12.54
CA ARG A 44 5.70 2.93 13.85
C ARG A 44 5.56 1.41 13.71
N HIS A 45 4.76 0.93 12.77
CA HIS A 45 4.63 -0.50 12.47
C HIS A 45 5.95 -1.09 12.01
N LEU A 46 6.60 -0.48 11.02
CA LEU A 46 7.92 -0.90 10.52
C LEU A 46 9.01 -0.91 11.60
N GLN A 47 8.97 0.03 12.54
CA GLN A 47 9.90 0.05 13.68
C GLN A 47 9.73 -1.16 14.61
N THR A 48 8.54 -1.76 14.69
CA THR A 48 8.34 -2.98 15.50
C THR A 48 9.08 -4.20 14.95
N VAL A 49 9.42 -4.18 13.65
CA VAL A 49 10.15 -5.25 12.96
C VAL A 49 11.60 -4.84 12.63
N GLY A 50 12.10 -3.75 13.22
CA GLY A 50 13.49 -3.31 13.09
C GLY A 50 13.80 -2.51 11.82
N SER A 51 12.78 -2.01 11.12
CA SER A 51 12.89 -1.20 9.91
C SER A 51 12.43 0.26 10.18
N GLY A 52 12.14 1.04 9.13
CA GLY A 52 11.56 2.38 9.19
C GLY A 52 11.07 2.86 7.83
N LEU A 53 10.29 3.93 7.84
CA LEU A 53 9.76 4.60 6.64
C LEU A 53 10.29 6.02 6.54
N VAL A 54 10.73 6.40 5.34
CA VAL A 54 11.07 7.77 4.97
C VAL A 54 10.15 8.28 3.85
N GLU A 55 10.00 9.59 3.75
CA GLU A 55 9.02 10.18 2.82
C GLU A 55 9.41 10.04 1.33
N ARG A 56 10.70 9.91 1.02
CA ARG A 56 11.22 9.85 -0.36
C ARG A 56 12.60 9.23 -0.43
N TYR A 57 12.99 8.81 -1.63
CA TYR A 57 14.27 8.13 -1.86
C TYR A 57 15.49 8.95 -1.41
N GLU A 58 15.48 10.28 -1.58
CA GLU A 58 16.59 11.15 -1.17
C GLU A 58 16.77 11.20 0.36
N ALA A 59 15.74 10.83 1.12
CA ALA A 59 15.80 10.72 2.57
C ALA A 59 16.27 9.34 3.04
N CYS A 60 16.52 8.40 2.12
CA CYS A 60 17.06 7.09 2.47
C CYS A 60 18.43 7.25 3.14
N PRO A 61 18.67 6.52 4.25
CA PRO A 61 19.98 6.49 4.88
C PRO A 61 21.02 6.01 3.85
N GLN A 62 22.20 6.62 3.89
CA GLN A 62 23.35 6.22 3.05
C GLN A 62 24.31 5.30 3.80
N ASP A 63 23.98 4.95 5.05
CA ASP A 63 24.76 4.08 5.91
C ASP A 63 24.22 2.64 5.89
N ASP A 64 24.81 1.80 6.73
CA ASP A 64 24.42 0.40 6.91
C ASP A 64 22.92 0.23 7.19
N ARG A 65 22.23 1.21 7.78
CA ARG A 65 20.77 1.15 8.01
C ARG A 65 19.95 1.05 6.73
N SER A 66 20.51 1.44 5.57
CA SER A 66 19.87 1.18 4.28
C SER A 66 19.64 -0.32 4.03
N GLU A 67 20.50 -1.18 4.57
CA GLU A 67 20.42 -2.64 4.47
C GLU A 67 19.41 -3.25 5.45
N TRP A 68 18.92 -2.49 6.44
CA TRP A 68 18.03 -2.96 7.50
C TRP A 68 16.55 -2.95 7.08
N GLY A 69 16.30 -2.93 5.77
CA GLY A 69 14.96 -2.97 5.20
C GLY A 69 14.20 -1.65 5.27
N VAL A 70 14.87 -0.52 5.51
CA VAL A 70 14.26 0.82 5.49
C VAL A 70 13.59 1.07 4.15
N GLU A 71 12.39 1.63 4.19
CA GLU A 71 11.56 1.87 3.03
C GLU A 71 11.33 3.36 2.78
N PHE A 72 11.05 3.73 1.54
CA PHE A 72 10.62 5.07 1.16
C PHE A 72 9.27 5.03 0.44
N VAL A 73 8.47 6.08 0.62
CA VAL A 73 7.16 6.21 -0.06
C VAL A 73 7.37 6.45 -1.56
N THR A 74 6.67 5.68 -2.39
CA THR A 74 6.66 5.82 -3.85
C THR A 74 5.34 6.40 -4.37
N GLY A 75 4.26 6.25 -3.61
CA GLY A 75 2.95 6.76 -3.97
C GLY A 75 1.91 6.54 -2.87
N TYR A 76 0.74 7.13 -3.09
CA TYR A 76 -0.44 6.86 -2.28
C TYR A 76 -1.71 7.03 -3.11
N ASP A 77 -2.73 6.27 -2.78
CA ASP A 77 -4.10 6.44 -3.27
C ASP A 77 -5.04 6.65 -2.07
N VAL A 78 -5.93 7.64 -2.17
CA VAL A 78 -6.80 8.04 -1.06
C VAL A 78 -8.24 8.15 -1.52
N LYS A 79 -9.14 7.48 -0.80
CA LYS A 79 -10.56 7.47 -1.10
C LYS A 79 -11.39 7.75 0.16
N PRO A 80 -12.45 8.56 0.04
CA PRO A 80 -13.37 8.76 1.15
C PRO A 80 -14.07 7.45 1.52
N ALA A 81 -14.30 7.24 2.81
CA ALA A 81 -14.93 6.04 3.36
C ALA A 81 -16.13 6.34 4.28
N GLY A 82 -16.75 7.51 4.11
CA GLY A 82 -17.88 7.99 4.92
C GLY A 82 -17.48 8.69 6.22
N ASP A 83 -18.37 9.52 6.76
CA ASP A 83 -18.24 10.21 8.06
C ASP A 83 -16.91 10.93 8.32
N GLY A 84 -16.27 11.44 7.26
CA GLY A 84 -14.96 12.09 7.37
C GLY A 84 -13.79 11.14 7.58
N THR A 85 -14.00 9.84 7.37
CA THR A 85 -12.99 8.80 7.33
C THR A 85 -12.46 8.65 5.91
N PHE A 86 -11.16 8.35 5.80
CA PHE A 86 -10.44 8.14 4.55
C PHE A 86 -9.72 6.80 4.60
N ALA A 87 -9.81 6.08 3.50
CA ALA A 87 -9.03 4.90 3.20
C ALA A 87 -7.78 5.34 2.42
N VAL A 88 -6.60 4.94 2.87
CA VAL A 88 -5.31 5.34 2.31
C VAL A 88 -4.49 4.09 2.03
N LEU A 89 -4.12 3.90 0.77
CA LEU A 89 -3.14 2.90 0.35
C LEU A 89 -1.82 3.61 0.11
N VAL A 90 -0.76 3.20 0.82
CA VAL A 90 0.59 3.75 0.67
C VAL A 90 1.47 2.71 0.01
N ASP A 91 2.11 3.07 -1.09
CA ASP A 91 3.08 2.23 -1.77
C ASP A 91 4.50 2.64 -1.34
N THR A 92 5.36 1.65 -1.13
CA THR A 92 6.74 1.86 -0.71
C THR A 92 7.73 1.04 -1.53
N ALA A 93 9.00 1.39 -1.42
CA ALA A 93 10.12 0.62 -1.96
C ALA A 93 11.30 0.64 -0.99
N GLN A 94 12.16 -0.38 -1.04
CA GLN A 94 13.32 -0.44 -0.14
C GLN A 94 14.45 0.50 -0.54
N CYS A 95 15.04 1.17 0.45
CA CYS A 95 16.16 2.09 0.30
C CYS A 95 17.44 1.42 -0.21
N SER A 96 17.71 0.17 0.15
CA SER A 96 18.86 -0.61 -0.36
C SER A 96 18.78 -0.91 -1.86
N GLY A 97 17.65 -0.64 -2.50
CA GLY A 97 17.36 -1.09 -3.86
C GLY A 97 16.93 -2.57 -3.94
N GLY A 98 16.53 -2.98 -5.15
CA GLY A 98 15.92 -4.29 -5.44
C GLY A 98 14.43 -4.18 -5.76
N ASN A 99 13.80 -5.31 -6.11
CA ASN A 99 12.37 -5.38 -6.47
C ASN A 99 11.46 -5.57 -5.24
N LYS A 100 11.85 -5.04 -4.08
CA LYS A 100 11.08 -5.18 -2.85
C LYS A 100 10.17 -3.97 -2.72
N HIS A 101 8.88 -4.23 -2.92
CA HIS A 101 7.79 -3.29 -2.74
C HIS A 101 7.04 -3.65 -1.46
N GLY A 102 6.81 -2.66 -0.62
CA GLY A 102 5.87 -2.74 0.50
C GLY A 102 4.60 -1.99 0.15
N GLN A 103 3.52 -2.29 0.87
CA GLN A 103 2.28 -1.57 0.76
C GLN A 103 1.61 -1.53 2.13
N TYR A 104 1.01 -0.40 2.48
CA TYR A 104 0.35 -0.22 3.77
C TYR A 104 -1.04 0.35 3.54
N PHE A 105 -2.05 -0.38 4.01
CA PHE A 105 -3.42 0.09 3.96
C PHE A 105 -3.86 0.64 5.30
N ALA A 106 -4.36 1.87 5.32
CA ALA A 106 -4.76 2.57 6.52
C ALA A 106 -6.18 3.12 6.41
N MET A 107 -6.89 3.16 7.54
CA MET A 107 -8.12 3.93 7.70
C MET A 107 -7.83 5.05 8.69
N SER A 108 -8.10 6.29 8.28
CA SER A 108 -7.88 7.48 9.09
C SER A 108 -9.17 8.29 9.21
N GLY A 109 -9.54 8.65 10.45
CA GLY A 109 -10.75 9.42 10.72
C GLY A 109 -10.73 10.05 12.10
N ASN A 110 -11.91 10.43 12.61
CA ASN A 110 -12.04 11.14 13.89
C ASN A 110 -11.51 10.34 15.10
N SER A 111 -11.48 9.01 15.01
CA SER A 111 -10.95 8.11 16.05
C SER A 111 -9.44 7.84 15.91
N GLY A 112 -8.77 8.50 14.98
CA GLY A 112 -7.35 8.33 14.67
C GLY A 112 -7.11 7.43 13.46
N THR A 113 -5.84 7.05 13.27
CA THR A 113 -5.40 6.20 12.17
C THR A 113 -5.09 4.79 12.62
N ARG A 114 -5.54 3.81 11.84
CA ARG A 114 -5.23 2.38 12.02
C ARG A 114 -4.74 1.77 10.72
N LEU A 115 -3.68 0.96 10.80
CA LEU A 115 -3.33 0.05 9.71
C LEU A 115 -4.28 -1.14 9.70
N LEU A 116 -4.63 -1.58 8.51
CA LEU A 116 -5.42 -2.76 8.25
C LEU A 116 -4.65 -3.64 7.28
N LEU A 117 -4.99 -4.94 7.23
CA LEU A 117 -4.41 -5.90 6.28
C LEU A 117 -2.89 -6.06 6.38
N THR A 118 -2.27 -5.69 7.51
CA THR A 118 -0.82 -5.79 7.68
C THR A 118 -0.35 -7.22 7.47
N ASP A 119 -1.07 -8.22 7.99
CA ASP A 119 -0.74 -9.64 7.82
C ASP A 119 -0.90 -10.14 6.38
N VAL A 120 -1.82 -9.56 5.59
CA VAL A 120 -2.03 -9.96 4.20
C VAL A 120 -1.02 -9.29 3.26
N ILE A 121 -0.70 -8.03 3.52
CA ILE A 121 0.18 -7.24 2.68
C ILE A 121 1.65 -7.49 3.05
N ASP A 122 2.00 -7.57 4.34
CA ASP A 122 3.37 -7.84 4.81
C ASP A 122 3.80 -9.28 4.47
N ASP A 123 2.90 -10.27 4.53
CA ASP A 123 3.20 -11.65 4.10
C ASP A 123 3.33 -11.79 2.57
N MET A 124 3.24 -10.68 1.81
CA MET A 124 3.22 -10.68 0.35
C MET A 124 2.14 -11.62 -0.22
N ARG A 125 1.00 -11.77 0.46
CA ARG A 125 -0.09 -12.61 -0.07
C ARG A 125 -0.83 -11.91 -1.18
N PHE A 126 -0.86 -10.58 -1.14
CA PHE A 126 -1.55 -9.75 -2.10
C PHE A 126 -0.87 -8.38 -2.22
N ILE A 127 -0.77 -7.87 -3.44
CA ILE A 127 -0.39 -6.49 -3.74
C ILE A 127 -1.52 -5.84 -4.51
N ALA A 128 -2.08 -4.76 -3.97
CA ALA A 128 -3.14 -4.03 -4.63
C ALA A 128 -2.56 -3.09 -5.70
N GLU A 129 -3.18 -3.05 -6.87
CA GLU A 129 -2.94 -2.04 -7.89
C GLU A 129 -3.91 -0.86 -7.75
N ASN A 130 -5.10 -1.12 -7.20
CA ASN A 130 -6.14 -0.13 -6.95
C ASN A 130 -7.09 -0.67 -5.87
N PHE A 131 -7.90 0.21 -5.29
CA PHE A 131 -8.95 -0.20 -4.36
C PHE A 131 -10.24 0.58 -4.55
N TYR A 132 -11.33 0.06 -4.02
CA TYR A 132 -12.66 0.63 -4.10
C TYR A 132 -13.28 0.58 -2.72
N VAL A 133 -13.93 1.66 -2.31
CA VAL A 133 -14.62 1.73 -1.02
C VAL A 133 -16.11 1.62 -1.28
N GLY A 134 -16.73 0.56 -0.72
CA GLY A 134 -18.15 0.31 -0.78
C GLY A 134 -18.86 0.63 0.54
N ASP A 135 -20.18 0.39 0.56
CA ASP A 135 -20.97 0.49 1.78
C ASP A 135 -20.70 -0.72 2.69
N GLY A 136 -19.68 -0.60 3.54
CA GLY A 136 -19.33 -1.60 4.54
C GLY A 136 -18.15 -2.50 4.17
N ASP A 137 -17.58 -2.34 2.97
CA ASP A 137 -16.39 -3.09 2.54
C ASP A 137 -15.37 -2.23 1.79
N ILE A 138 -14.18 -2.78 1.63
CA ILE A 138 -13.13 -2.26 0.78
C ILE A 138 -12.63 -3.38 -0.12
N THR A 139 -12.72 -3.18 -1.43
CA THR A 139 -12.29 -4.16 -2.42
C THR A 139 -11.01 -3.69 -3.10
N PHE A 140 -9.95 -4.48 -2.98
CA PHE A 140 -8.66 -4.28 -3.61
C PHE A 140 -8.57 -5.12 -4.87
N GLN A 141 -8.19 -4.50 -5.98
CA GLN A 141 -7.86 -5.18 -7.21
C GLN A 141 -6.35 -5.23 -7.35
N GLY A 142 -5.78 -6.39 -7.67
CA GLY A 142 -4.36 -6.51 -7.85
C GLY A 142 -3.91 -7.95 -8.06
N HIS A 143 -2.77 -8.30 -7.48
CA HIS A 143 -2.11 -9.58 -7.71
C HIS A 143 -1.97 -10.37 -6.42
N ARG A 144 -2.22 -11.67 -6.52
CA ARG A 144 -2.10 -12.64 -5.42
C ARG A 144 -0.93 -13.57 -5.68
N TRP A 145 -0.13 -13.82 -4.65
CA TRP A 145 0.82 -14.91 -4.65
C TRP A 145 0.10 -16.23 -4.31
N LEU A 146 0.26 -17.22 -5.18
CA LEU A 146 -0.08 -18.61 -4.90
C LEU A 146 1.08 -19.31 -4.17
N GLU A 147 0.81 -20.48 -3.60
CA GLU A 147 1.80 -21.28 -2.84
C GLU A 147 3.09 -21.56 -3.63
N ASN A 148 2.99 -21.71 -4.95
CA ASN A 148 4.12 -22.01 -5.83
C ASN A 148 4.70 -20.77 -6.53
N ASP A 149 4.19 -19.57 -6.23
CA ASP A 149 4.70 -18.36 -6.86
C ASP A 149 6.08 -18.01 -6.28
N PRO A 150 7.05 -17.64 -7.14
CA PRO A 150 8.29 -17.08 -6.63
C PRO A 150 7.97 -15.76 -5.92
N HIS A 151 8.67 -15.49 -4.82
CA HIS A 151 8.46 -14.27 -4.02
C HIS A 151 8.51 -12.98 -4.86
N CYS A 152 9.27 -12.98 -5.96
CA CYS A 152 9.38 -11.82 -6.83
C CYS A 152 8.23 -11.64 -7.83
N CYS A 153 7.41 -12.65 -8.12
CA CYS A 153 6.43 -12.58 -9.22
C CYS A 153 5.11 -13.28 -8.86
N PRO A 154 4.05 -12.56 -8.47
CA PRO A 154 2.73 -13.16 -8.33
C PRO A 154 2.21 -13.60 -9.70
N SER A 155 1.57 -14.77 -9.78
CA SER A 155 1.10 -15.33 -11.04
C SER A 155 -0.36 -15.03 -11.34
N GLN A 156 -1.16 -14.64 -10.34
CA GLN A 156 -2.60 -14.48 -10.48
C GLN A 156 -3.07 -13.06 -10.21
N LYS A 157 -4.02 -12.61 -11.02
CA LYS A 157 -4.85 -11.45 -10.69
C LYS A 157 -5.97 -11.87 -9.75
N GLY A 158 -6.39 -10.96 -8.89
CA GLY A 158 -7.50 -11.23 -7.99
C GLY A 158 -8.08 -9.98 -7.34
N LEU A 159 -9.14 -10.25 -6.60
CA LEU A 159 -9.79 -9.31 -5.70
C LEU A 159 -9.57 -9.78 -4.26
N LEU A 160 -9.22 -8.83 -3.41
CA LEU A 160 -9.25 -8.97 -1.96
C LEU A 160 -10.36 -8.06 -1.45
N THR A 161 -11.36 -8.60 -0.76
CA THR A 161 -12.39 -7.80 -0.11
C THR A 161 -12.17 -7.83 1.40
N TYR A 162 -12.20 -6.66 2.02
CA TYR A 162 -12.12 -6.47 3.46
C TYR A 162 -13.44 -5.93 3.99
N ASP A 163 -14.10 -6.70 4.84
CA ASP A 163 -15.35 -6.32 5.48
C ASP A 163 -15.07 -5.41 6.70
N LEU A 164 -15.58 -4.18 6.69
CA LEU A 164 -15.29 -3.17 7.70
C LEU A 164 -15.91 -3.49 9.07
N ALA A 165 -17.01 -4.24 9.10
CA ALA A 165 -17.73 -4.56 10.32
C ALA A 165 -17.10 -5.72 11.09
N THR A 166 -16.63 -6.74 10.36
CA THR A 166 -16.09 -7.98 10.92
C THR A 166 -14.57 -8.05 10.90
N GLY A 167 -13.91 -7.19 10.12
CA GLY A 167 -12.47 -7.20 9.90
C GLY A 167 -11.97 -8.43 9.13
N ARG A 168 -12.86 -9.14 8.43
CA ARG A 168 -12.52 -10.36 7.70
C ARG A 168 -12.16 -10.06 6.26
N THR A 169 -11.21 -10.83 5.75
CA THR A 169 -10.80 -10.80 4.33
C THR A 169 -11.35 -11.97 3.55
N SER A 170 -11.78 -11.74 2.32
CA SER A 170 -12.08 -12.79 1.34
C SER A 170 -11.27 -12.56 0.06
N PHE A 171 -10.86 -13.66 -0.58
CA PHE A 171 -10.09 -13.62 -1.82
C PHE A 171 -10.88 -14.25 -2.95
N GLN A 172 -10.89 -13.58 -4.10
CA GLN A 172 -11.36 -14.13 -5.36
C GLN A 172 -10.23 -14.04 -6.38
N VAL A 173 -9.84 -15.19 -6.93
CA VAL A 173 -8.87 -15.24 -8.04
C VAL A 173 -9.64 -15.06 -9.34
N ASN A 174 -9.14 -14.19 -10.22
CA ASN A 174 -9.72 -14.04 -11.55
C ASN A 174 -9.03 -15.05 -12.48
N ASN A 175 -9.79 -16.03 -12.97
CA ASN A 175 -9.34 -16.92 -14.03
C ASN A 175 -9.51 -16.20 -15.36
N ASP A 176 -8.56 -15.33 -15.71
CA ASP A 176 -8.43 -14.78 -17.07
C ASP A 176 -7.90 -15.85 -18.03
#